data_AF-A0A7T8QX12-F1
#
_entry.id   AF-A0A7T8QX12-F1
#
_cell.length_a   1.000
_cell.length_b   1.000
_cell.length_c   1.000
_cell.angle_alpha   90.00
_cell.angle_beta   90.00
_cell.angle_gamma   90.00
#
_symmetry.space_group_name_H-M   'P 1'
#
loop_
_entity.id
_entity.type
_entity.pdbx_description
1 polymer ?
#
loop_
_entity_poly.entity_id
_entity_poly.type
_entity_poly.pdbx_seq_one_letter_code
_entity_poly.pdbx_strand_id
1 'polypeptide(L)'
;MSRRSSSSNNGVRAFLRSLLAADSNVSRDTSERRSAVNSSDRLNVLKWMVIALIIPSILNFGALQREERAMKVDKFDIGFRQSMFMNCSGEGLPTVVLDSPIGMTSDVWAPVVHHLKGLTKVCVYDRPGLGRSDAPKVFNASDPGEGIVAKVAGEPFTALRTVHDLHRLLTFRYIGVLNGRSMD
;
A
#
# COMPACT_ATOMS: atom_id res chain seq x y z
N MET A 1 -47.95 62.88 -55.23
CA MET A 1 -46.54 62.78 -55.71
C MET A 1 -45.63 63.09 -54.52
N SER A 2 -44.93 62.08 -53.95
CA SER A 2 -43.47 61.83 -54.12
C SER A 2 -42.62 62.92 -53.41
N ARG A 3 -41.69 62.71 -52.46
CA ARG A 3 -40.71 61.64 -52.13
C ARG A 3 -40.26 61.80 -50.65
N ARG A 4 -40.17 60.71 -49.85
CA ARG A 4 -38.93 60.07 -49.28
C ARG A 4 -37.77 61.03 -48.96
N SER A 5 -37.42 61.21 -47.67
CA SER A 5 -36.42 60.44 -46.89
C SER A 5 -34.96 60.72 -47.28
N SER A 6 -34.17 61.27 -46.35
CA SER A 6 -32.83 60.78 -46.03
C SER A 6 -32.29 61.49 -44.78
N SER A 7 -32.46 60.85 -43.63
CA SER A 7 -31.95 61.30 -42.33
C SER A 7 -30.55 60.75 -42.10
N SER A 8 -29.62 61.65 -41.77
CA SER A 8 -28.43 61.45 -40.93
C SER A 8 -27.59 60.17 -41.14
N ASN A 9 -26.78 60.14 -42.20
CA ASN A 9 -25.73 59.14 -42.42
C ASN A 9 -24.36 59.51 -41.78
N ASN A 10 -24.28 60.62 -41.05
CA ASN A 10 -23.00 61.15 -40.57
C ASN A 10 -22.58 60.58 -39.20
N GLY A 11 -23.54 60.34 -38.30
CA GLY A 11 -23.26 59.78 -36.97
C GLY A 11 -22.81 58.31 -37.00
N VAL A 12 -23.46 57.50 -37.84
CA VAL A 12 -23.14 56.07 -37.98
C VAL A 12 -21.75 55.87 -38.60
N ARG A 13 -21.36 56.73 -39.55
CA ARG A 13 -20.02 56.70 -40.15
C ARG A 13 -18.91 57.08 -39.18
N ALA A 14 -19.17 58.02 -38.25
CA ALA A 14 -18.21 58.40 -37.22
C ALA A 14 -18.02 57.27 -36.18
N PHE A 15 -19.12 56.64 -35.76
CA PHE A 15 -19.10 55.51 -34.82
C PHE A 15 -18.46 54.25 -35.42
N LEU A 16 -18.70 53.94 -36.70
CA LEU A 16 -18.03 52.85 -37.40
C LEU A 16 -16.53 53.09 -37.57
N ARG A 17 -16.09 54.34 -37.75
CA ARG A 17 -14.65 54.67 -37.79
C ARG A 17 -13.98 54.52 -36.42
N SER A 18 -14.66 54.84 -35.31
CA SER A 18 -14.09 54.63 -33.98
C SER A 18 -14.00 53.16 -33.60
N LEU A 19 -15.00 52.34 -33.98
CA LEU A 19 -14.97 50.89 -33.78
C LEU A 19 -13.87 50.21 -34.62
N LEU A 20 -13.70 50.60 -35.88
CA LEU A 20 -12.65 50.06 -36.74
C LEU A 20 -11.24 50.53 -36.34
N ALA A 21 -11.10 51.73 -35.75
CA ALA A 21 -9.82 52.21 -35.22
C ALA A 21 -9.42 51.47 -33.93
N ALA A 22 -10.38 51.14 -33.06
CA ALA A 22 -10.14 50.39 -31.82
C ALA A 22 -9.58 48.97 -32.07
N ASP A 23 -10.00 48.31 -33.15
CA ASP A 23 -9.58 46.93 -33.47
C ASP A 23 -8.09 46.82 -33.90
N SER A 24 -7.54 47.91 -34.46
CA SER A 24 -6.14 47.95 -34.92
C SER A 24 -5.10 48.07 -33.81
N ASN A 25 -5.50 48.52 -32.61
CA ASN A 25 -4.61 48.62 -31.45
C ASN A 25 -4.61 47.34 -30.59
N VAL A 26 -5.65 46.51 -30.68
CA VAL A 26 -5.75 45.23 -29.95
C VAL A 26 -4.97 44.10 -30.66
N SER A 27 -4.81 44.20 -31.98
CA SER A 27 -4.13 43.17 -32.78
C SER A 27 -2.59 43.31 -32.88
N ARG A 28 -2.00 44.45 -32.48
CA ARG A 28 -0.54 44.63 -32.49
C ARG A 28 0.17 44.12 -31.24
N ASP A 29 -0.49 44.07 -30.09
CA ASP A 29 0.13 43.57 -28.83
C ASP A 29 0.02 42.03 -28.67
N THR A 30 -0.72 41.35 -29.55
CA THR A 30 -0.96 39.89 -29.45
C THR A 30 -0.14 39.05 -30.44
N SER A 31 0.54 39.68 -31.42
CA SER A 31 1.38 38.98 -32.40
C SER A 31 2.88 38.93 -32.03
N GLU A 32 3.42 39.92 -31.31
CA GLU A 32 4.83 39.89 -30.87
C GLU A 32 5.06 39.08 -29.58
N ARG A 33 4.02 38.87 -28.76
CA ARG A 33 4.10 38.03 -27.54
C ARG A 33 4.12 36.52 -27.80
N ARG A 34 4.04 36.06 -29.06
CA ARG A 34 4.01 34.62 -29.39
C ARG A 34 5.39 33.96 -29.54
N SER A 35 6.48 34.73 -29.52
CA SER A 35 7.81 34.22 -29.89
C SER A 35 8.89 34.37 -28.81
N ALA A 36 8.51 34.63 -27.56
CA ALA A 36 9.44 34.64 -26.44
C ALA A 36 8.78 34.08 -25.18
N VAL A 37 8.37 32.80 -25.23
CA VAL A 37 8.28 32.04 -23.99
C VAL A 37 9.71 31.93 -23.49
N ASN A 38 10.07 32.77 -22.51
CA ASN A 38 11.43 32.86 -21.98
C ASN A 38 11.94 31.46 -21.62
N SER A 39 13.21 31.18 -21.91
CA SER A 39 13.85 29.90 -21.57
C SER A 39 13.67 29.56 -20.07
N SER A 40 13.65 30.59 -19.21
CA SER A 40 13.32 30.49 -17.78
C SER A 40 11.92 29.95 -17.51
N ASP A 41 10.92 30.37 -18.28
CA ASP A 41 9.52 29.99 -18.07
C ASP A 41 9.27 28.56 -18.56
N ARG A 42 9.93 28.15 -19.67
CA ARG A 42 9.91 26.75 -20.12
C ARG A 42 10.56 25.81 -19.12
N LEU A 43 11.71 26.21 -18.54
CA LEU A 43 12.40 25.43 -17.51
C LEU A 43 11.58 25.36 -16.21
N ASN A 44 10.88 26.43 -15.84
CA ASN A 44 9.99 26.43 -14.68
C ASN A 44 8.77 25.53 -14.89
N VAL A 45 8.11 25.60 -16.05
CA VAL A 45 7.00 24.70 -16.39
C VAL A 45 7.47 23.24 -16.42
N LEU A 46 8.61 22.95 -17.07
CA LEU A 46 9.18 21.60 -17.10
C LEU A 46 9.54 21.10 -15.69
N LYS A 47 10.11 21.95 -14.84
CA LYS A 47 10.41 21.63 -13.44
C LYS A 47 9.14 21.23 -12.67
N TRP A 48 8.06 22.01 -12.77
CA TRP A 48 6.81 21.68 -12.10
C TRP A 48 6.13 20.44 -12.68
N MET A 49 6.24 20.20 -13.99
CA MET A 49 5.75 18.96 -14.63
C MET A 49 6.50 17.73 -14.12
N VAL A 50 7.83 17.80 -14.00
CA VAL A 50 8.67 16.72 -13.44
C VAL A 50 8.32 16.49 -11.97
N ILE A 51 8.16 17.56 -11.19
CA ILE A 51 7.75 17.47 -9.78
C ILE A 51 6.36 16.79 -9.67
N ALA A 52 5.39 17.19 -10.48
CA ALA A 52 4.05 16.63 -10.47
C ALA A 52 4.01 15.14 -10.88
N LEU A 53 4.94 14.70 -11.74
CA LEU A 53 5.08 13.29 -12.13
C LEU A 53 5.74 12.44 -11.02
N ILE A 54 6.76 12.99 -10.36
CA ILE A 54 7.58 12.25 -9.40
C ILE A 54 6.95 12.21 -8.00
N ILE A 55 6.35 13.32 -7.55
CA ILE A 55 5.80 13.43 -6.19
C ILE A 55 4.78 12.31 -5.88
N PRO A 56 3.77 12.00 -6.73
CA PRO A 56 2.83 10.93 -6.43
C PRO A 56 3.51 9.57 -6.25
N SER A 57 4.52 9.27 -7.07
CA SER A 57 5.29 8.03 -6.98
C SER A 57 6.09 7.95 -5.67
N ILE A 58 6.73 9.04 -5.25
CA ILE A 58 7.47 9.11 -3.98
C ILE A 58 6.52 9.01 -2.79
N LEU A 59 5.38 9.70 -2.83
CA LEU A 59 4.38 9.64 -1.75
C LEU A 59 3.76 8.25 -1.65
N ASN A 60 3.45 7.60 -2.78
CA ASN A 60 2.97 6.22 -2.82
C ASN A 60 4.00 5.25 -2.24
N PHE A 61 5.27 5.39 -2.62
CA PHE A 61 6.36 4.59 -2.05
C PHE A 61 6.55 4.83 -0.55
N GLY A 62 6.46 6.10 -0.10
CA GLY A 62 6.52 6.46 1.32
C GLY A 62 5.34 5.92 2.12
N ALA A 63 4.14 5.85 1.52
CA ALA A 63 2.97 5.23 2.11
C ALA A 63 3.16 3.71 2.25
N LEU A 64 3.60 3.03 1.19
CA LEU A 64 3.91 1.59 1.22
C LEU A 64 4.97 1.24 2.27
N GLN A 65 6.03 2.02 2.41
CA GLN A 65 7.03 1.79 3.46
C GLN A 65 6.48 2.00 4.87
N ARG A 66 5.58 2.97 5.08
CA ARG A 66 4.92 3.16 6.37
C ARG A 66 4.02 1.99 6.70
N GLU A 67 3.26 1.51 5.72
CA GLU A 67 2.43 0.31 5.86
C GLU A 67 3.30 -0.90 6.19
N GLU A 68 4.40 -1.13 5.48
CA GLU A 68 5.33 -2.23 5.75
C GLU A 68 5.90 -2.16 7.18
N ARG A 69 6.32 -0.98 7.64
CA ARG A 69 6.85 -0.80 9.00
C ARG A 69 5.78 -0.95 10.06
N ALA A 70 4.57 -0.46 9.81
CA ALA A 70 3.41 -0.67 10.69
C ALA A 70 2.98 -2.15 10.71
N MET A 71 3.22 -2.88 9.61
CA MET A 71 3.01 -4.33 9.47
C MET A 71 4.24 -5.16 9.81
N LYS A 72 5.30 -4.57 10.39
CA LYS A 72 6.41 -5.32 10.94
C LYS A 72 5.95 -5.98 12.22
N VAL A 73 5.26 -7.11 12.06
CA VAL A 73 4.70 -7.85 13.18
C VAL A 73 5.67 -8.89 13.69
N ASP A 74 5.61 -9.15 14.99
CA ASP A 74 6.44 -10.13 15.64
C ASP A 74 6.23 -11.52 15.04
N LYS A 75 7.34 -12.11 14.62
CA LYS A 75 7.42 -13.52 14.21
C LYS A 75 8.12 -14.29 15.31
N PHE A 76 7.67 -15.52 15.52
CA PHE A 76 8.30 -16.44 16.45
C PHE A 76 9.22 -17.37 15.69
N ASP A 77 10.48 -17.42 16.11
CA ASP A 77 11.41 -18.44 15.63
C ASP A 77 10.98 -19.80 16.19
N ILE A 78 10.64 -20.72 15.30
CA ILE A 78 10.24 -22.09 15.64
C ILE A 78 11.41 -23.08 15.51
N GLY A 79 12.62 -22.55 15.34
CA GLY A 79 13.86 -23.28 15.18
C GLY A 79 14.25 -23.47 13.72
N PHE A 80 15.51 -23.86 13.52
CA PHE A 80 16.09 -24.09 12.19
C PHE A 80 16.01 -22.89 11.25
N ARG A 81 16.01 -21.65 11.77
CA ARG A 81 15.88 -20.41 10.98
C ARG A 81 14.53 -20.31 10.25
N GLN A 82 13.48 -20.91 10.77
CA GLN A 82 12.11 -20.74 10.31
C GLN A 82 11.37 -19.85 11.31
N SER A 83 10.81 -18.75 10.85
CA SER A 83 9.94 -17.90 11.67
C SER A 83 8.51 -17.95 11.19
N MET A 84 7.56 -17.91 12.13
CA MET A 84 6.13 -17.90 11.84
C MET A 84 5.44 -16.76 12.57
N PHE A 85 4.48 -16.14 11.90
CA PHE A 85 3.61 -15.13 12.48
C PHE A 85 2.54 -15.78 13.37
N MET A 86 2.38 -15.22 14.56
CA MET A 86 1.28 -15.52 15.47
C MET A 86 0.91 -14.25 16.22
N ASN A 87 -0.38 -13.97 16.36
CA ASN A 87 -0.85 -12.86 17.18
C ASN A 87 -1.98 -13.34 18.08
N CYS A 88 -1.93 -12.95 19.34
CA CYS A 88 -2.93 -13.29 20.33
C CYS A 88 -3.62 -12.02 20.84
N SER A 89 -4.91 -12.10 21.11
CA SER A 89 -5.71 -11.01 21.63
C SER A 89 -6.69 -11.52 22.67
N GLY A 90 -6.99 -10.69 23.67
CA GLY A 90 -7.81 -11.11 24.80
C GLY A 90 -7.05 -11.96 25.82
N GLU A 91 -7.74 -12.31 26.89
CA GLU A 91 -7.18 -12.97 28.06
C GLU A 91 -8.14 -14.03 28.59
N GLY A 92 -7.65 -14.92 29.45
CA GLY A 92 -8.44 -16.00 30.06
C GLY A 92 -8.36 -17.32 29.30
N LEU A 93 -9.23 -18.25 29.72
CA LEU A 93 -9.30 -19.63 29.20
C LEU A 93 -10.73 -19.93 28.74
N PRO A 94 -10.91 -20.80 27.72
CA PRO A 94 -9.88 -21.56 27.00
C PRO A 94 -9.21 -20.76 25.88
N THR A 95 -7.90 -20.94 25.68
CA THR A 95 -7.20 -20.34 24.53
C THR A 95 -7.68 -20.96 23.22
N VAL A 96 -8.18 -20.13 22.30
CA VAL A 96 -8.63 -20.55 20.97
C VAL A 96 -7.55 -20.21 19.95
N VAL A 97 -7.10 -21.18 19.15
CA VAL A 97 -6.16 -20.95 18.04
C VAL A 97 -6.89 -21.15 16.72
N LEU A 98 -6.83 -20.16 15.83
CA LEU A 98 -7.53 -20.16 14.56
C LEU A 98 -6.54 -20.40 13.41
N ASP A 99 -6.74 -21.51 12.68
CA ASP A 99 -6.06 -21.78 11.41
C ASP A 99 -6.89 -21.23 10.24
N SER A 100 -6.22 -20.69 9.23
CA SER A 100 -6.88 -20.07 8.09
C SER A 100 -7.19 -21.10 7.00
N PRO A 101 -8.23 -20.89 6.17
CA PRO A 101 -8.48 -21.75 5.01
C PRO A 101 -7.30 -21.79 4.03
N ILE A 102 -7.31 -22.73 3.08
CA ILE A 102 -6.25 -22.85 2.07
C ILE A 102 -6.05 -21.55 1.29
N GLY A 103 -4.79 -21.15 1.08
CA GLY A 103 -4.43 -19.93 0.34
C GLY A 103 -4.76 -18.60 1.04
N MET A 104 -5.30 -18.64 2.26
CA MET A 104 -5.69 -17.45 3.03
C MET A 104 -4.69 -17.16 4.16
N THR A 105 -4.65 -15.90 4.59
CA THR A 105 -3.90 -15.43 5.77
C THR A 105 -4.81 -15.32 6.99
N SER A 106 -4.20 -15.15 8.16
CA SER A 106 -4.85 -14.91 9.46
C SER A 106 -5.85 -13.76 9.47
N ASP A 107 -5.77 -12.82 8.52
CA ASP A 107 -6.62 -11.64 8.48
C ASP A 107 -8.09 -11.98 8.21
N VAL A 108 -8.38 -13.17 7.63
CA VAL A 108 -9.75 -13.67 7.46
C VAL A 108 -10.51 -13.79 8.78
N TRP A 109 -9.78 -13.97 9.88
CA TRP A 109 -10.35 -14.14 11.22
C TRP A 109 -10.56 -12.81 11.96
N ALA A 110 -10.23 -11.66 11.39
CA ALA A 110 -10.34 -10.36 12.07
C ALA A 110 -11.73 -10.11 12.69
N PRO A 111 -12.87 -10.40 12.00
CA PRO A 111 -14.19 -10.24 12.62
C PRO A 111 -14.41 -11.18 13.80
N VAL A 112 -13.91 -12.41 13.73
CA VAL A 112 -14.07 -13.42 14.79
C VAL A 112 -13.23 -13.05 16.00
N VAL A 113 -11.98 -12.66 15.80
CA VAL A 113 -11.08 -12.19 16.86
C VAL A 113 -11.69 -10.99 17.59
N HIS A 114 -12.30 -10.05 16.86
CA HIS A 114 -12.94 -8.88 17.46
C HIS A 114 -14.03 -9.25 18.48
N HIS A 115 -14.82 -10.28 18.20
CA HIS A 115 -15.89 -10.73 19.10
C HIS A 115 -15.36 -11.63 20.22
N LEU A 116 -14.39 -12.52 19.93
CA LEU A 116 -13.90 -13.49 20.89
C LEU A 116 -12.92 -12.91 21.92
N LYS A 117 -12.17 -11.86 21.58
CA LYS A 117 -11.15 -11.28 22.48
C LYS A 117 -11.70 -10.78 23.83
N GLY A 118 -13.00 -10.47 23.91
CA GLY A 118 -13.66 -10.06 25.15
C GLY A 118 -14.12 -11.22 26.02
N LEU A 119 -14.12 -12.45 25.48
CA LEU A 119 -14.61 -13.66 26.15
C LEU A 119 -13.46 -14.58 26.55
N THR A 120 -12.42 -14.66 25.72
CA THR A 120 -11.29 -15.54 25.93
C THR A 120 -10.05 -15.05 25.19
N LYS A 121 -8.90 -15.66 25.48
CA LYS A 121 -7.69 -15.52 24.68
C LYS A 121 -7.87 -16.20 23.33
N VAL A 122 -7.75 -15.45 22.25
CA VAL A 122 -7.82 -15.94 20.88
C VAL A 122 -6.53 -15.62 20.14
N CYS A 123 -5.96 -16.60 19.44
CA CYS A 123 -4.74 -16.45 18.66
C CYS A 123 -4.99 -16.83 17.20
N VAL A 124 -4.41 -16.05 16.31
CA VAL A 124 -4.34 -16.35 14.88
C VAL A 124 -2.89 -16.58 14.49
N TYR A 125 -2.65 -17.43 13.49
CA TYR A 125 -1.31 -17.65 12.95
C TYR A 125 -1.36 -17.79 11.43
N ASP A 126 -0.23 -17.53 10.78
CA ASP A 126 -0.07 -17.75 9.33
C ASP A 126 0.78 -19.01 9.10
N ARG A 127 0.32 -19.91 8.22
CA ARG A 127 1.16 -21.04 7.77
C ARG A 127 2.42 -20.54 7.05
N PRO A 128 3.50 -21.35 7.00
CA PRO A 128 4.71 -20.97 6.27
C PRO A 128 4.40 -20.60 4.81
N GLY A 129 4.97 -19.48 4.34
CA GLY A 129 4.75 -18.96 2.99
C GLY A 129 3.44 -18.21 2.76
N LEU A 130 2.65 -17.98 3.82
CA LEU A 130 1.45 -17.13 3.77
C LEU A 130 1.60 -15.92 4.69
N GLY A 131 0.95 -14.83 4.33
CA GLY A 131 0.84 -13.63 5.15
C GLY A 131 2.20 -13.11 5.60
N ARG A 132 2.41 -13.09 6.92
CA ARG A 132 3.61 -12.54 7.56
C ARG A 132 4.65 -13.61 7.95
N SER A 133 4.34 -14.89 7.74
CA SER A 133 5.26 -16.00 8.01
C SER A 133 6.33 -16.12 6.92
N ASP A 134 7.53 -16.59 7.29
CA ASP A 134 8.57 -16.85 6.32
C ASP A 134 8.15 -18.00 5.38
N ALA A 135 8.71 -18.03 4.16
CA ALA A 135 8.55 -19.17 3.26
C ALA A 135 9.01 -20.47 3.95
N PRO A 136 8.38 -21.62 3.67
CA PRO A 136 8.75 -22.88 4.30
C PRO A 136 10.20 -23.23 3.95
N LYS A 137 11.00 -23.45 4.99
CA LYS A 137 12.40 -23.83 4.82
C LYS A 137 12.53 -25.25 4.27
N VAL A 138 13.38 -25.41 3.27
CA VAL A 138 13.91 -26.71 2.87
C VAL A 138 15.08 -27.06 3.79
N PHE A 139 14.98 -28.18 4.50
CA PHE A 139 16.00 -28.63 5.43
C PHE A 139 17.23 -29.15 4.70
N ASN A 140 18.42 -28.83 5.22
CA ASN A 140 19.66 -29.35 4.67
C ASN A 140 19.92 -30.78 5.18
N ALA A 141 19.77 -31.78 4.33
CA ALA A 141 20.01 -33.18 4.69
C ALA A 141 21.47 -33.48 5.06
N SER A 142 22.43 -32.65 4.67
CA SER A 142 23.84 -32.77 5.06
C SER A 142 24.10 -32.34 6.49
N ASP A 143 23.23 -31.49 7.07
CA ASP A 143 23.30 -31.17 8.50
C ASP A 143 22.60 -32.29 9.30
N PRO A 144 23.27 -32.96 10.26
CA PRO A 144 22.67 -34.07 10.99
C PRO A 144 21.41 -33.70 11.77
N GLY A 145 21.34 -32.46 12.30
CA GLY A 145 20.18 -31.99 13.06
C GLY A 145 18.97 -31.72 12.16
N GLU A 146 19.18 -31.00 11.06
CA GLU A 146 18.16 -30.74 10.05
C GLU A 146 17.75 -32.01 9.31
N GLY A 147 18.66 -32.95 9.07
CA GLY A 147 18.38 -34.22 8.41
C GLY A 147 17.44 -35.13 9.19
N ILE A 148 17.53 -35.15 10.53
CA ILE A 148 16.56 -35.86 11.39
C ILE A 148 15.20 -35.18 11.29
N VAL A 149 15.16 -33.86 11.40
CA VAL A 149 13.90 -33.11 11.37
C VAL A 149 13.24 -33.19 9.99
N ALA A 150 14.00 -33.19 8.90
CA ALA A 150 13.46 -33.37 7.55
C ALA A 150 12.64 -34.67 7.42
N LYS A 151 13.12 -35.77 8.03
CA LYS A 151 12.41 -37.06 8.00
C LYS A 151 11.11 -37.05 8.80
N VAL A 152 11.06 -36.29 9.90
CA VAL A 152 9.89 -36.24 10.80
C VAL A 152 8.88 -35.19 10.34
N ALA A 153 9.36 -34.02 9.95
CA ALA A 153 8.54 -32.89 9.52
C ALA A 153 7.95 -33.10 8.12
N GLY A 154 8.59 -33.92 7.28
CA GLY A 154 8.19 -34.13 5.90
C GLY A 154 8.51 -32.95 4.99
N GLU A 155 8.12 -33.12 3.72
CA GLU A 155 8.39 -32.15 2.66
C GLU A 155 7.60 -30.84 2.84
N PRO A 156 8.13 -29.70 2.39
CA PRO A 156 7.41 -28.44 2.32
C PRO A 156 6.04 -28.59 1.63
N PHE A 157 5.08 -27.74 2.01
CA PHE A 157 3.73 -27.70 1.44
C PHE A 157 2.89 -28.99 1.65
N THR A 158 3.29 -29.86 2.59
CA THR A 158 2.48 -31.01 3.02
C THR A 158 1.67 -30.70 4.29
N ALA A 159 0.58 -31.45 4.49
CA ALA A 159 -0.19 -31.36 5.73
C ALA A 159 0.65 -31.77 6.96
N LEU A 160 1.48 -32.81 6.81
CA LEU A 160 2.41 -33.24 7.85
C LEU A 160 3.34 -32.09 8.27
N ARG A 161 3.95 -31.41 7.31
CA ARG A 161 4.83 -30.28 7.57
C ARG A 161 4.13 -29.13 8.25
N THR A 162 2.91 -28.83 7.81
CA THR A 162 2.06 -27.79 8.40
C THR A 162 1.75 -28.07 9.87
N VAL A 163 1.36 -29.30 10.19
CA VAL A 163 1.06 -29.72 11.58
C VAL A 163 2.32 -29.70 12.44
N HIS A 164 3.44 -30.16 11.90
CA HIS A 164 4.72 -30.13 12.60
C HIS A 164 5.17 -28.69 12.93
N ASP A 165 5.08 -27.78 11.97
CA ASP A 165 5.47 -26.38 12.16
C ASP A 165 4.53 -25.66 13.15
N LEU A 166 3.22 -25.95 13.11
CA LEU A 166 2.27 -25.47 14.13
C LEU A 166 2.60 -26.00 15.53
N HIS A 167 2.90 -27.29 15.65
CA HIS A 167 3.27 -27.88 16.94
C HIS A 167 4.52 -27.22 17.53
N ARG A 168 5.52 -26.94 16.68
CA ARG A 168 6.71 -26.18 17.10
C ARG A 168 6.36 -24.76 17.50
N LEU A 169 5.54 -24.06 16.72
CA LEU A 169 5.09 -22.70 17.07
C LEU A 169 4.48 -22.64 18.47
N LEU A 170 3.54 -23.55 18.77
CA LEU A 170 2.88 -23.60 20.07
C LEU A 170 3.86 -23.98 21.20
N THR A 171 4.76 -24.93 20.94
CA THR A 171 5.76 -25.38 21.92
C THR A 171 6.75 -24.28 22.27
N PHE A 172 7.35 -23.63 21.28
CA PHE A 172 8.30 -22.55 21.48
C PHE A 172 7.64 -21.32 22.10
N ARG A 173 6.39 -21.02 21.74
CA ARG A 173 5.65 -19.94 22.40
C ARG A 173 5.40 -20.25 23.86
N TYR A 174 4.97 -21.47 24.18
CA TYR A 174 4.73 -21.89 25.57
C TYR A 174 6.01 -21.82 26.41
N ILE A 175 7.14 -22.33 25.90
CA ILE A 175 8.44 -22.24 26.58
C ILE A 175 8.87 -20.77 26.75
N GLY A 176 8.63 -19.92 25.74
CA GLY A 176 8.90 -18.48 25.83
C GLY A 176 8.15 -17.82 26.99
N VAL A 177 6.87 -18.17 27.18
CA VAL A 177 6.05 -17.68 28.30
C VAL A 177 6.59 -18.15 29.65
N LEU A 178 6.99 -19.43 29.76
CA LEU A 178 7.60 -19.94 30.99
C LEU A 178 8.90 -19.20 31.36
N ASN A 179 9.64 -18.74 30.35
CA ASN A 179 10.86 -17.95 30.52
C ASN A 179 10.61 -16.45 30.71
N GLY A 180 9.36 -16.04 31.01
CA GLY A 180 9.01 -14.65 31.34
C GLY A 180 8.82 -13.72 30.13
N ARG A 181 8.71 -14.25 28.91
CA ARG A 181 8.41 -13.44 27.72
C ARG A 181 6.89 -13.26 27.60
N SER A 182 6.43 -12.02 27.43
CA SER A 182 4.99 -11.70 27.36
C SER A 182 4.31 -12.43 26.20
N MET A 183 3.03 -12.73 26.39
CA MET A 183 2.23 -13.52 25.44
C MET A 183 1.42 -12.64 24.47
N ASP A 184 1.84 -11.37 24.36
CA ASP A 184 1.10 -10.24 23.78
C ASP A 184 1.86 -9.68 22.57
#